data_AF-H8ZGI0-F1
#
_entry.id   AF-H8ZGI0-F1
#
_cell.length_a   1.000
_cell.length_b   1.000
_cell.length_c   1.000
_cell.angle_alpha   90.00
_cell.angle_beta   90.00
_cell.angle_gamma   90.00
#
_symmetry.space_group_name_H-M   'P 1'
#
loop_
_entity.id
_entity.type
_entity.pdbx_description
1 polymer ?
#
loop_
_entity_poly.entity_id
_entity_poly.type
_entity_poly.pdbx_seq_one_letter_code
_entity_poly.pdbx_strand_id
1 'polypeptide(L)'
;MLQSILARINVEDIKTVSETLVGEKQDVVINPRGPLNLLRGYIGHQSGYMYNKRFYSPEIDTDYALTKKGLSSRNEQEYDFTRTPVNDRVYKDIATQTPDSKYLSTYHAQLIKMFPSIDGDLSIEAGRPNALTNFLRADHVKKDTKYILAALLLLSEGVDIKIAVDHTGGDKKKLVIKSKTCKEKVFVDVEMHTAGIDPVTNKYSDKINQKEAAEIVNFYIRCRDNPLLKRGGEFTMPATKEEFESGRFLNNAAFLIQTYIYEFIDTEEDYKNFVNAVHELLVDQVVEKENPEQTKKKGKKGRIFDELFLAKDAFDENKKYIESFCGFLKAKNENTKFPFCNDSQLPRYTRVPRCKLDKLGFEKDQALYYSNCVETALLGLFCCLAYNPEKGEYQTSHMGEGVSKELKKFFEDYPKPTETTDFEMHKQWSKVVACLKDEKIDYKKEKNELIAGISNIFLAISEITGQKEGILKLVEYIENACKCRKLDDEKKAYISGKIASIIKSLSLNKNVKVLCYNMIHGKRSSGKSDILAEIKITYTFNRVCNGLSLNISHGHGHLSLLPFLDANSAQIKERC
;
A
#
# COMPACT_ATOMS: atom_id res chain seq x y z
N MET A 1 -14.67 13.66 1.07
CA MET A 1 -14.42 12.22 1.33
C MET A 1 -13.29 12.10 2.36
N LEU A 2 -13.02 10.89 2.85
CA LEU A 2 -11.90 10.57 3.77
C LEU A 2 -11.05 9.53 3.06
N GLN A 3 -9.75 9.80 2.91
CA GLN A 3 -8.79 8.92 2.24
C GLN A 3 -7.87 8.27 3.28
N SER A 4 -7.77 6.94 3.26
CA SER A 4 -6.74 6.19 4.02
C SER A 4 -6.36 4.91 3.28
N ILE A 5 -5.25 4.97 2.55
CA ILE A 5 -5.01 4.17 1.36
C ILE A 5 -3.82 3.25 1.55
N LEU A 6 -4.08 1.96 1.42
CA LEU A 6 -3.71 1.21 0.22
C LEU A 6 -5.05 0.87 -0.47
N ALA A 7 -5.18 0.69 -1.78
CA ALA A 7 -4.33 0.96 -2.96
C ALA A 7 -5.20 0.78 -4.23
N ARG A 8 -5.03 1.33 -5.44
CA ARG A 8 -4.30 2.44 -6.09
C ARG A 8 -5.20 2.84 -7.31
N ILE A 9 -4.75 3.75 -8.17
CA ILE A 9 -5.50 4.15 -9.38
C ILE A 9 -5.54 3.01 -10.42
N ASN A 10 -6.73 2.66 -10.91
CA ASN A 10 -6.96 1.57 -11.88
C ASN A 10 -6.53 1.97 -13.32
N VAL A 11 -6.51 1.01 -14.26
CA VAL A 11 -5.99 1.22 -15.62
C VAL A 11 -6.83 2.19 -16.43
N GLU A 12 -8.14 2.15 -16.27
CA GLU A 12 -9.11 3.06 -16.87
C GLU A 12 -8.92 4.49 -16.36
N ASP A 13 -8.83 4.67 -15.04
CA ASP A 13 -8.57 5.95 -14.39
C ASP A 13 -7.20 6.53 -14.81
N ILE A 14 -6.15 5.70 -14.93
CA ILE A 14 -4.84 6.12 -15.45
C ILE A 14 -4.99 6.69 -16.86
N LYS A 15 -5.78 6.05 -17.72
CA LYS A 15 -6.09 6.57 -19.06
C LYS A 15 -6.82 7.90 -18.94
N THR A 16 -7.90 8.00 -18.17
CA THR A 16 -8.69 9.23 -18.01
C THR A 16 -7.86 10.40 -17.48
N VAL A 17 -7.01 10.17 -16.48
CA VAL A 17 -6.06 11.17 -15.96
C VAL A 17 -5.09 11.65 -17.05
N SER A 18 -4.52 10.72 -17.83
CA SER A 18 -3.55 11.06 -18.87
C SER A 18 -4.12 11.95 -19.99
N GLU A 19 -5.42 11.84 -20.26
CA GLU A 19 -6.14 12.61 -21.29
C GLU A 19 -6.74 13.93 -20.75
N THR A 20 -6.60 14.20 -19.45
CA THR A 20 -7.25 15.36 -18.81
C THR A 20 -6.49 16.66 -19.07
N LEU A 21 -7.23 17.69 -19.46
CA LEU A 21 -6.74 19.05 -19.67
C LEU A 21 -6.47 19.76 -18.33
N VAL A 22 -5.39 20.54 -18.28
CA VAL A 22 -4.83 21.12 -17.06
C VAL A 22 -4.70 22.64 -17.19
N GLY A 23 -4.84 23.36 -16.07
CA GLY A 23 -4.67 24.82 -16.00
C GLY A 23 -5.89 25.62 -16.46
N GLU A 24 -5.90 26.93 -16.19
CA GLU A 24 -7.05 27.81 -16.43
C GLU A 24 -7.51 27.85 -17.89
N LYS A 25 -6.57 27.74 -18.83
CA LYS A 25 -6.83 27.75 -20.27
C LYS A 25 -7.21 26.38 -20.84
N GLN A 26 -7.04 25.31 -20.06
CA GLN A 26 -7.27 23.92 -20.50
C GLN A 26 -6.55 23.61 -21.84
N ASP A 27 -5.31 24.10 -21.98
CA ASP A 27 -4.52 24.06 -23.22
C ASP A 27 -3.37 23.04 -23.19
N VAL A 28 -3.09 22.47 -22.02
CA VAL A 28 -2.06 21.44 -21.82
C VAL A 28 -2.59 20.17 -21.15
N VAL A 29 -1.89 19.06 -21.38
CA VAL A 29 -2.12 17.74 -20.78
C VAL A 29 -0.84 17.23 -20.11
N ILE A 30 -0.93 16.16 -19.33
CA ILE A 30 0.24 15.47 -18.76
C ILE A 30 1.14 14.96 -19.89
N ASN A 31 2.46 15.20 -19.79
CA ASN A 31 3.42 14.60 -20.71
C ASN A 31 3.55 13.08 -20.41
N PRO A 32 3.25 12.16 -21.36
CA PRO A 32 3.38 10.71 -21.14
C PRO A 32 4.83 10.24 -20.92
N ARG A 33 5.83 11.06 -21.25
CA ARG A 33 7.25 10.80 -20.98
C ARG A 33 7.72 11.48 -19.67
N GLY A 34 6.83 12.24 -19.04
CA GLY A 34 7.10 13.07 -17.87
C GLY A 34 6.93 12.37 -16.52
N PRO A 35 7.36 13.04 -15.42
CA PRO A 35 7.27 12.49 -14.07
C PRO A 35 5.85 12.50 -13.47
N LEU A 36 4.88 13.13 -14.14
CA LEU A 36 3.45 13.08 -13.80
C LEU A 36 2.72 11.88 -14.43
N ASN A 37 3.37 11.07 -15.28
CA ASN A 37 2.72 9.93 -15.89
C ASN A 37 2.49 8.79 -14.87
N LEU A 38 1.22 8.55 -14.52
CA LEU A 38 0.80 7.47 -13.64
C LEU A 38 1.23 6.06 -14.08
N LEU A 39 1.37 5.79 -15.37
CA LEU A 39 1.88 4.50 -15.85
C LEU A 39 3.28 4.20 -15.31
N ARG A 40 4.10 5.23 -15.06
CA ARG A 40 5.42 5.06 -14.44
C ARG A 40 5.32 4.54 -13.01
N GLY A 41 4.37 5.10 -12.24
CA GLY A 41 4.06 4.64 -10.87
C GLY A 41 3.54 3.21 -10.89
N TYR A 42 2.57 2.92 -11.77
CA TYR A 42 2.02 1.58 -11.98
C TYR A 42 3.09 0.53 -12.31
N ILE A 43 3.94 0.79 -13.32
CA ILE A 43 5.00 -0.14 -13.73
C ILE A 43 6.03 -0.32 -12.61
N GLY A 44 6.46 0.76 -11.97
CA GLY A 44 7.41 0.72 -10.86
C GLY A 44 6.89 -0.04 -9.64
N HIS A 45 5.58 0.06 -9.37
CA HIS A 45 4.90 -0.72 -8.35
C HIS A 45 4.82 -2.21 -8.74
N GLN A 46 4.27 -2.53 -9.91
CA GLN A 46 4.08 -3.91 -10.39
C GLN A 46 5.41 -4.67 -10.54
N SER A 47 6.50 -3.95 -10.81
CA SER A 47 7.87 -4.51 -10.89
C SER A 47 8.59 -4.57 -9.54
N GLY A 48 7.96 -4.14 -8.44
CA GLY A 48 8.48 -4.24 -7.09
C GLY A 48 9.70 -3.35 -6.80
N TYR A 49 9.95 -2.28 -7.58
CA TYR A 49 11.20 -1.51 -7.46
C TYR A 49 11.38 -0.88 -6.08
N MET A 50 10.30 -0.32 -5.50
CA MET A 50 10.36 0.26 -4.16
C MET A 50 10.47 -0.81 -3.06
N TYR A 51 9.85 -1.98 -3.24
CA TYR A 51 10.02 -3.12 -2.33
C TYR A 51 11.50 -3.55 -2.31
N ASN A 52 12.08 -3.78 -3.49
CA ASN A 52 13.48 -4.18 -3.61
C ASN A 52 14.42 -3.11 -3.03
N LYS A 53 14.15 -1.81 -3.29
CA LYS A 53 14.94 -0.71 -2.73
C LYS A 53 14.77 -0.61 -1.20
N ARG A 54 13.61 -0.92 -0.64
CA ARG A 54 13.38 -0.87 0.82
C ARG A 54 13.99 -2.06 1.58
N PHE A 55 14.09 -3.25 0.97
CA PHE A 55 14.49 -4.47 1.69
C PHE A 55 15.85 -5.07 1.30
N TYR A 56 16.41 -4.70 0.14
CA TYR A 56 17.68 -5.25 -0.36
C TYR A 56 18.78 -4.19 -0.59
N SER A 57 18.56 -2.94 -0.19
CA SER A 57 19.59 -1.90 -0.25
C SER A 57 20.69 -2.16 0.80
N PRO A 58 21.98 -2.21 0.41
CA PRO A 58 23.08 -2.32 1.39
C PRO A 58 23.17 -1.11 2.31
N GLU A 59 22.51 0.01 1.96
CA GLU A 59 22.46 1.21 2.80
C GLU A 59 21.49 1.12 4.00
N ILE A 60 20.75 0.01 4.13
CA ILE A 60 19.79 -0.24 5.22
C ILE A 60 20.35 -1.32 6.16
N ASP A 61 20.61 -0.92 7.39
CA ASP A 61 20.89 -1.82 8.51
C ASP A 61 19.59 -2.57 8.86
N THR A 62 19.60 -3.86 8.52
CA THR A 62 18.45 -4.76 8.54
C THR A 62 18.34 -5.36 9.94
N ASP A 63 17.27 -5.07 10.69
CA ASP A 63 17.11 -5.61 12.05
C ASP A 63 16.66 -7.08 12.01
N TYR A 64 17.58 -8.00 12.32
CA TYR A 64 17.31 -9.43 12.43
C TYR A 64 18.08 -10.07 13.59
N ALA A 65 17.53 -11.18 14.08
CA ALA A 65 18.19 -12.07 15.04
C ALA A 65 18.29 -13.48 14.44
N LEU A 66 19.47 -14.08 14.55
CA LEU A 66 19.72 -15.47 14.16
C LEU A 66 20.21 -16.23 15.39
N THR A 67 19.33 -17.03 16.01
CA THR A 67 19.62 -17.77 17.24
C THR A 67 19.76 -19.26 16.97
N LYS A 68 20.79 -19.89 17.52
CA LYS A 68 20.96 -21.35 17.44
C LYS A 68 19.86 -22.04 18.24
N LYS A 69 19.17 -22.98 17.60
CA LYS A 69 18.06 -23.73 18.19
C LYS A 69 18.49 -25.11 18.70
N GLY A 70 19.23 -25.85 17.87
CA GLY A 70 19.69 -27.20 18.16
C GLY A 70 20.18 -27.92 16.91
N LEU A 71 20.46 -29.22 17.01
CA LEU A 71 20.72 -30.06 15.85
C LEU A 71 19.41 -30.68 15.34
N SER A 72 19.24 -30.73 14.02
CA SER A 72 18.17 -31.46 13.36
C SER A 72 18.35 -32.98 13.53
N SER A 73 17.35 -33.77 13.11
CA SER A 73 17.46 -35.23 13.04
C SER A 73 18.55 -35.74 12.07
N ARG A 74 19.18 -34.85 11.29
CA ARG A 74 20.31 -35.13 10.40
C ARG A 74 21.66 -34.63 10.95
N ASN A 75 21.72 -34.21 12.22
CA ASN A 75 22.88 -33.53 12.82
C ASN A 75 23.27 -32.19 12.15
N GLU A 76 22.33 -31.53 11.47
CA GLU A 76 22.54 -30.19 10.90
C GLU A 76 22.16 -29.12 11.94
N GLN A 77 22.92 -28.04 12.07
CA GLN A 77 22.58 -26.95 13.00
C GLN A 77 21.36 -26.17 12.51
N GLU A 78 20.24 -26.29 13.23
CA GLU A 78 19.06 -25.45 13.04
C GLU A 78 19.27 -24.07 13.69
N TYR A 79 18.78 -23.03 13.01
CA TYR A 79 18.72 -21.66 13.49
C TYR A 79 17.29 -21.16 13.42
N ASP A 80 16.84 -20.47 14.45
CA ASP A 80 15.65 -19.63 14.39
C ASP A 80 16.05 -18.26 13.83
N PHE A 81 15.38 -17.84 12.75
CA PHE A 81 15.56 -16.52 12.14
C PHE A 81 14.35 -15.64 12.45
N THR A 82 14.59 -14.50 13.09
CA THR A 82 13.57 -13.48 13.38
C THR A 82 13.95 -12.20 12.66
N ARG A 83 12.99 -11.58 11.98
CA ARG A 83 13.15 -10.32 11.25
C ARG A 83 12.20 -9.28 11.84
N THR A 84 12.64 -8.04 12.06
CA THR A 84 11.82 -6.99 12.67
C THR A 84 11.94 -5.67 11.89
N PRO A 85 11.30 -5.55 10.71
CA PRO A 85 11.51 -4.45 9.76
C PRO A 85 11.19 -3.04 10.29
N VAL A 86 10.36 -2.95 11.33
CA VAL A 86 10.04 -1.70 12.02
C VAL A 86 11.25 -1.04 12.69
N ASN A 87 12.28 -1.84 13.02
CA ASN A 87 13.50 -1.39 13.69
C ASN A 87 14.63 -0.98 12.72
N ASP A 88 14.45 -1.19 11.41
CA ASP A 88 15.46 -0.92 10.38
C ASP A 88 16.01 0.50 10.45
N ARG A 89 17.31 0.63 10.16
CA ARG A 89 18.04 1.91 10.25
C ARG A 89 18.89 2.12 9.00
N VAL A 90 19.43 3.31 8.87
CA VAL A 90 20.50 3.55 7.89
C VAL A 90 21.79 2.94 8.41
N TYR A 91 22.53 2.26 7.54
CA TYR A 91 23.83 1.69 7.89
C TYR A 91 24.81 2.78 8.35
N LYS A 92 25.37 2.61 9.55
CA LYS A 92 26.05 3.69 10.29
C LYS A 92 27.27 4.25 9.56
N ASP A 93 28.05 3.39 8.92
CA ASP A 93 29.36 3.78 8.34
C ASP A 93 29.27 4.36 6.93
N ILE A 94 28.05 4.61 6.42
CA ILE A 94 27.86 5.29 5.14
C ILE A 94 28.16 6.79 5.25
N ALA A 95 27.76 7.45 6.34
CA ALA A 95 27.83 8.91 6.42
C ALA A 95 29.27 9.49 6.43
N THR A 96 30.30 8.65 6.52
CA THR A 96 31.69 9.03 6.82
C THR A 96 32.66 9.01 5.62
N GLN A 97 32.24 8.62 4.42
CA GLN A 97 33.16 8.30 3.31
C GLN A 97 33.23 9.37 2.20
N THR A 98 32.12 9.76 1.56
CA THR A 98 32.09 10.80 0.51
C THR A 98 30.86 11.73 0.64
N PRO A 99 30.80 12.88 -0.08
CA PRO A 99 29.59 13.70 -0.19
C PRO A 99 28.37 12.91 -0.70
N ASP A 100 28.59 11.95 -1.60
CA ASP A 100 27.56 11.06 -2.15
C ASP A 100 27.04 10.13 -1.07
N SER A 101 27.93 9.62 -0.21
CA SER A 101 27.55 8.82 0.95
C SER A 101 26.71 9.61 1.96
N LYS A 102 26.98 10.91 2.16
CA LYS A 102 26.12 11.79 2.99
C LYS A 102 24.72 11.96 2.37
N TYR A 103 24.61 12.08 1.05
CA TYR A 103 23.33 12.07 0.37
C TYR A 103 22.61 10.74 0.54
N LEU A 104 23.26 9.61 0.24
CA LEU A 104 22.70 8.26 0.37
C LEU A 104 22.22 7.97 1.80
N SER A 105 23.00 8.33 2.82
CA SER A 105 22.58 8.20 4.22
C SER A 105 21.28 8.98 4.50
N THR A 106 21.19 10.23 4.02
CA THR A 106 20.00 11.07 4.22
C THR A 106 18.79 10.56 3.41
N TYR A 107 19.02 10.06 2.19
CA TYR A 107 18.02 9.46 1.31
C TYR A 107 17.41 8.21 1.95
N HIS A 108 18.23 7.26 2.41
CA HIS A 108 17.74 6.03 3.04
C HIS A 108 17.02 6.31 4.37
N ALA A 109 17.41 7.36 5.11
CA ALA A 109 16.67 7.82 6.27
C ALA A 109 15.26 8.33 5.92
N GLN A 110 15.08 8.97 4.75
CA GLN A 110 13.74 9.38 4.30
C GLN A 110 12.98 8.20 3.69
N LEU A 111 13.65 7.31 2.96
CA LEU A 111 13.06 6.07 2.41
C LEU A 111 12.38 5.24 3.50
N ILE A 112 13.06 4.97 4.62
CA ILE A 112 12.49 4.21 5.75
C ILE A 112 11.29 4.96 6.39
N LYS A 113 11.30 6.30 6.36
CA LYS A 113 10.22 7.14 6.91
C LYS A 113 9.00 7.26 6.01
N MET A 114 9.21 7.33 4.69
CA MET A 114 8.16 7.43 3.67
C MET A 114 7.59 6.05 3.30
N PHE A 115 8.42 5.01 3.40
CA PHE A 115 8.08 3.60 3.15
C PHE A 115 8.43 2.73 4.37
N PRO A 116 7.69 2.90 5.49
CA PRO A 116 7.77 1.98 6.62
C PRO A 116 7.44 0.53 6.23
N SER A 117 7.91 -0.39 7.08
CA SER A 117 7.44 -1.76 7.11
C SER A 117 7.32 -2.15 8.56
N ILE A 118 6.11 -2.42 9.04
CA ILE A 118 5.90 -2.86 10.43
C ILE A 118 6.14 -4.37 10.51
N ASP A 119 5.50 -5.11 9.59
CA ASP A 119 5.35 -6.56 9.65
C ASP A 119 6.05 -7.33 8.51
N GLY A 120 6.84 -6.65 7.67
CA GLY A 120 7.46 -7.22 6.45
C GLY A 120 6.84 -6.73 5.14
N ASP A 121 5.60 -6.23 5.17
CA ASP A 121 4.98 -5.56 4.03
C ASP A 121 5.58 -4.17 3.79
N LEU A 122 5.72 -3.78 2.52
CA LEU A 122 5.97 -2.39 2.12
C LEU A 122 4.67 -1.58 2.26
N SER A 123 4.72 -0.46 2.97
CA SER A 123 3.56 0.43 3.12
C SER A 123 3.99 1.89 3.22
N ILE A 124 3.07 2.83 2.98
CA ILE A 124 3.20 4.23 3.41
C ILE A 124 2.55 4.46 4.79
N GLU A 125 1.82 3.48 5.33
CA GLU A 125 1.19 3.54 6.65
C GLU A 125 2.21 3.31 7.76
N ALA A 126 2.20 4.19 8.76
CA ALA A 126 3.07 4.08 9.92
C ALA A 126 2.26 4.14 11.22
N GLY A 127 2.58 3.24 12.16
CA GLY A 127 2.05 3.28 13.53
C GLY A 127 2.53 4.48 14.35
N ARG A 128 3.53 5.23 13.87
CA ARG A 128 4.03 6.45 14.52
C ARG A 128 3.18 7.67 14.12
N PRO A 129 2.66 8.46 15.09
CA PRO A 129 1.66 9.51 14.81
C PRO A 129 2.22 10.79 14.17
N ASN A 130 3.54 10.87 14.00
CA ASN A 130 4.26 12.00 13.38
C ASN A 130 4.72 11.75 11.93
N ALA A 131 4.35 10.61 11.33
CA ALA A 131 4.69 10.26 9.96
C ALA A 131 4.01 11.15 8.92
N LEU A 132 4.66 11.35 7.76
CA LEU A 132 4.17 12.21 6.68
C LEU A 132 2.73 11.86 6.25
N THR A 133 2.42 10.57 6.10
CA THR A 133 1.08 10.07 5.73
C THR A 133 -0.01 10.54 6.70
N ASN A 134 0.28 10.52 8.00
CA ASN A 134 -0.65 10.97 9.04
C ASN A 134 -0.81 12.51 9.01
N PHE A 135 0.28 13.26 8.78
CA PHE A 135 0.23 14.71 8.61
C PHE A 135 -0.62 15.13 7.40
N LEU A 136 -0.37 14.54 6.22
CA LEU A 136 -1.07 14.88 4.97
C LEU A 136 -2.57 14.50 4.98
N ARG A 137 -3.00 13.61 5.87
CA ARG A 137 -4.42 13.21 6.01
C ARG A 137 -5.17 13.94 7.12
N ALA A 138 -4.47 14.67 7.99
CA ALA A 138 -5.08 15.41 9.07
C ALA A 138 -6.14 16.41 8.56
N ASP A 139 -7.25 16.56 9.28
CA ASP A 139 -8.43 17.29 8.79
C ASP A 139 -8.15 18.76 8.44
N HIS A 140 -7.17 19.39 9.10
CA HIS A 140 -6.73 20.77 8.84
C HIS A 140 -5.68 20.89 7.73
N VAL A 141 -5.12 19.78 7.23
CA VAL A 141 -4.07 19.74 6.18
C VAL A 141 -4.60 19.22 4.85
N LYS A 142 -5.55 18.27 4.87
CA LYS A 142 -6.00 17.50 3.69
C LYS A 142 -6.36 18.33 2.45
N LYS A 143 -6.88 19.57 2.62
CA LYS A 143 -7.23 20.46 1.50
C LYS A 143 -6.00 20.97 0.74
N ASP A 144 -4.88 21.08 1.46
CA ASP A 144 -3.62 21.70 1.01
C ASP A 144 -2.57 20.64 0.63
N THR A 145 -2.82 19.37 0.98
CA THR A 145 -2.00 18.20 0.64
C THR A 145 -1.60 18.14 -0.83
N LYS A 146 -2.51 18.51 -1.76
CA LYS A 146 -2.19 18.63 -3.20
C LYS A 146 -1.03 19.58 -3.49
N TYR A 147 -0.99 20.75 -2.84
CA TYR A 147 0.09 21.73 -2.98
C TYR A 147 1.37 21.30 -2.26
N ILE A 148 1.25 20.61 -1.12
CA ILE A 148 2.41 20.06 -0.41
C ILE A 148 3.11 19.00 -1.27
N LEU A 149 2.37 18.02 -1.80
CA LEU A 149 2.91 16.99 -2.70
C LEU A 149 3.48 17.61 -3.99
N ALA A 150 2.77 18.56 -4.58
CA ALA A 150 3.23 19.27 -5.77
C ALA A 150 4.55 20.02 -5.54
N ALA A 151 4.72 20.69 -4.39
CA ALA A 151 5.97 21.34 -4.03
C ALA A 151 7.12 20.36 -3.82
N LEU A 152 6.89 19.19 -3.23
CA LEU A 152 7.92 18.15 -3.05
C LEU A 152 8.38 17.57 -4.41
N LEU A 153 7.45 17.31 -5.33
CA LEU A 153 7.78 16.90 -6.71
C LEU A 153 8.57 17.99 -7.44
N LEU A 154 8.08 19.23 -7.45
CA LEU A 154 8.73 20.34 -8.13
C LEU A 154 10.15 20.60 -7.57
N LEU A 155 10.35 20.46 -6.26
CA LEU A 155 11.68 20.50 -5.65
C LEU A 155 12.60 19.36 -6.13
N SER A 156 12.12 18.12 -6.29
CA SER A 156 12.95 17.03 -6.80
C SER A 156 13.41 17.26 -8.23
N GLU A 157 12.52 17.80 -9.09
CA GLU A 157 12.88 18.21 -10.46
C GLU A 157 13.84 19.43 -10.45
N GLY A 158 13.92 20.17 -9.34
CA GLY A 158 14.84 21.30 -9.14
C GLY A 158 14.24 22.66 -9.52
N VAL A 159 12.92 22.76 -9.43
CA VAL A 159 12.19 24.02 -9.40
C VAL A 159 12.34 24.61 -7.99
N ASP A 160 12.65 25.90 -7.91
CA ASP A 160 12.77 26.60 -6.65
C ASP A 160 11.39 27.04 -6.15
N ILE A 161 10.84 26.38 -5.13
CA ILE A 161 9.55 26.72 -4.52
C ILE A 161 9.79 27.43 -3.18
N LYS A 162 9.03 28.49 -2.86
CA LYS A 162 9.07 29.17 -1.55
C LYS A 162 8.30 28.36 -0.48
N ILE A 163 8.77 27.16 -0.20
CA ILE A 163 8.30 26.30 0.90
C ILE A 163 9.26 26.40 2.08
N ALA A 164 8.71 26.57 3.29
CA ALA A 164 9.49 26.64 4.52
C ALA A 164 8.72 26.03 5.70
N VAL A 165 9.45 25.44 6.65
CA VAL A 165 8.94 25.15 7.99
C VAL A 165 9.28 26.33 8.89
N ASP A 166 8.27 27.12 9.25
CA ASP A 166 8.43 28.28 10.12
C ASP A 166 8.68 27.85 11.57
N HIS A 167 9.57 28.58 12.25
CA HIS A 167 10.00 28.36 13.62
C HIS A 167 9.77 29.58 14.51
N THR A 168 9.22 30.68 13.99
CA THR A 168 9.02 31.95 14.71
C THR A 168 8.02 31.88 15.86
N GLY A 169 7.16 30.85 15.90
CA GLY A 169 6.11 30.66 16.92
C GLY A 169 6.41 29.70 18.07
N GLY A 170 7.68 29.37 18.33
CA GLY A 170 8.05 28.42 19.39
C GLY A 170 7.54 27.00 19.11
N ASP A 171 6.64 26.48 19.95
CA ASP A 171 6.03 25.16 19.77
C ASP A 171 5.11 25.08 18.54
N LYS A 172 4.56 26.21 18.09
CA LYS A 172 3.66 26.30 16.92
C LYS A 172 4.44 26.43 15.62
N LYS A 173 5.15 25.36 15.24
CA LYS A 173 5.76 25.25 13.91
C LYS A 173 4.67 25.19 12.83
N LYS A 174 4.89 25.88 11.70
CA LYS A 174 3.97 25.93 10.56
C LYS A 174 4.67 25.48 9.29
N LEU A 175 3.95 24.80 8.39
CA LEU A 175 4.40 24.58 7.03
C LEU A 175 3.75 25.64 6.14
N VAL A 176 4.57 26.43 5.43
CA VAL A 176 4.10 27.55 4.63
C VAL A 176 4.63 27.46 3.19
N ILE A 177 3.75 27.62 2.21
CA ILE A 177 4.10 27.74 0.78
C ILE A 177 3.59 29.08 0.26
N LYS A 178 4.50 30.00 -0.07
CA LYS A 178 4.17 31.37 -0.51
C LYS A 178 4.32 31.52 -2.01
N SER A 179 3.50 32.35 -2.63
CA SER A 179 3.65 32.70 -4.05
C SER A 179 4.95 33.48 -4.32
N LYS A 180 5.50 33.30 -5.53
CA LYS A 180 6.61 34.10 -6.05
C LYS A 180 6.17 35.38 -6.74
N THR A 181 5.07 35.35 -7.47
CA THR A 181 4.54 36.48 -8.24
C THR A 181 3.68 37.42 -7.38
N CYS A 182 2.83 36.89 -6.51
CA CYS A 182 1.94 37.67 -5.65
C CYS A 182 2.36 37.59 -4.18
N LYS A 183 2.65 38.73 -3.55
CA LYS A 183 3.11 38.75 -2.13
C LYS A 183 2.04 38.29 -1.13
N GLU A 184 0.77 38.48 -1.47
CA GLU A 184 -0.38 38.19 -0.61
C GLU A 184 -0.90 36.75 -0.80
N LYS A 185 -0.63 36.10 -1.94
CA LYS A 185 -1.05 34.73 -2.21
C LYS A 185 -0.19 33.74 -1.41
N VAL A 186 -0.85 32.99 -0.54
CA VAL A 186 -0.28 31.86 0.20
C VAL A 186 -1.04 30.60 -0.24
N PHE A 187 -0.31 29.59 -0.72
CA PHE A 187 -0.90 28.32 -1.18
C PHE A 187 -1.16 27.36 -0.02
N VAL A 188 -0.33 27.42 1.02
CA VAL A 188 -0.42 26.57 2.22
C VAL A 188 0.05 27.39 3.43
N ASP A 189 -0.71 27.37 4.52
CA ASP A 189 -0.29 27.80 5.86
C ASP A 189 -0.98 26.89 6.90
N VAL A 190 -0.29 25.82 7.31
CA VAL A 190 -0.85 24.78 8.19
C VAL A 190 0.01 24.54 9.43
N GLU A 191 -0.61 24.32 10.58
CA GLU A 191 0.08 23.98 11.83
C GLU A 191 0.67 22.56 11.77
N MET A 192 1.95 22.42 12.13
CA MET A 192 2.69 21.13 12.13
C MET A 192 2.46 20.31 13.41
N HIS A 193 1.21 20.25 13.86
CA HIS A 193 0.76 19.33 14.90
C HIS A 193 -0.54 18.63 14.48
N THR A 194 -0.73 17.40 14.93
CA THR A 194 -1.97 16.64 14.73
C THR A 194 -2.50 16.12 16.06
N ALA A 195 -3.79 15.82 16.09
CA ALA A 195 -4.38 15.04 17.17
C ALA A 195 -4.08 13.54 16.97
N GLY A 196 -3.87 12.81 18.07
CA GLY A 196 -3.67 11.36 18.03
C GLY A 196 -3.34 10.79 19.39
N ILE A 197 -2.96 9.51 19.42
CA ILE A 197 -2.43 8.86 20.63
C ILE A 197 -0.92 9.10 20.66
N ASP A 198 -0.44 9.76 21.70
CA ASP A 198 0.99 9.96 21.94
C ASP A 198 1.66 8.61 22.26
N PRO A 199 2.77 8.24 21.58
CA PRO A 199 3.30 6.88 21.64
C PRO A 199 4.13 6.61 22.90
N VAL A 200 4.45 7.64 23.69
CA VAL A 200 5.25 7.53 24.93
C VAL A 200 4.32 7.42 26.15
N THR A 201 3.27 8.24 26.18
CA THR A 201 2.30 8.32 27.27
C THR A 201 1.07 7.42 27.07
N ASN A 202 0.86 6.93 25.84
CA ASN A 202 -0.33 6.16 25.41
C ASN A 202 -1.66 6.88 25.74
N LYS A 203 -1.64 8.22 25.70
CA LYS A 203 -2.81 9.10 25.93
C LYS A 203 -3.12 9.90 24.68
N TYR A 204 -4.37 10.32 24.55
CA TYR A 204 -4.76 11.28 23.52
C TYR A 204 -4.05 12.63 23.74
N SER A 205 -3.52 13.21 22.67
CA SER A 205 -2.91 14.54 22.63
C SER A 205 -3.38 15.25 21.35
N ASP A 206 -3.70 16.53 21.47
CA ASP A 206 -4.07 17.42 20.36
C ASP A 206 -2.86 18.05 19.65
N LYS A 207 -1.64 17.81 20.18
CA LYS A 207 -0.41 18.56 19.86
C LYS A 207 0.77 17.67 19.47
N ILE A 208 0.53 16.58 18.74
CA ILE A 208 1.62 15.68 18.29
C ILE A 208 2.44 16.38 17.20
N ASN A 209 3.68 16.74 17.52
CA ASN A 209 4.60 17.48 16.64
C ASN A 209 5.04 16.65 15.43
N GLN A 210 4.81 17.18 14.22
CA GLN A 210 5.05 16.49 12.94
C GLN A 210 6.51 16.60 12.47
N LYS A 211 7.45 16.22 13.35
CA LYS A 211 8.89 16.34 13.13
C LYS A 211 9.39 15.58 11.89
N GLU A 212 8.88 14.38 11.61
CA GLU A 212 9.31 13.61 10.42
C GLU A 212 8.86 14.28 9.12
N ALA A 213 7.62 14.79 9.06
CA ALA A 213 7.15 15.56 7.90
C ALA A 213 8.05 16.80 7.66
N ALA A 214 8.45 17.50 8.72
CA ALA A 214 9.38 18.63 8.62
C ALA A 214 10.78 18.20 8.14
N GLU A 215 11.29 17.06 8.59
CA GLU A 215 12.58 16.52 8.14
C GLU A 215 12.55 16.12 6.65
N ILE A 216 11.44 15.56 6.18
CA ILE A 216 11.22 15.20 4.77
C ILE A 216 11.14 16.46 3.89
N VAL A 217 10.37 17.48 4.28
CA VAL A 217 10.32 18.77 3.56
C VAL A 217 11.72 19.38 3.44
N ASN A 218 12.49 19.42 4.53
CA ASN A 218 13.86 19.92 4.53
C ASN A 218 14.84 19.05 3.72
N PHE A 219 14.56 17.76 3.53
CA PHE A 219 15.31 16.91 2.60
C PHE A 219 15.08 17.35 1.15
N TYR A 220 13.82 17.47 0.70
CA TYR A 220 13.53 17.89 -0.68
C TYR A 220 14.04 19.29 -1.01
N ILE A 221 14.00 20.24 -0.06
CA ILE A 221 14.61 21.58 -0.22
C ILE A 221 16.10 21.49 -0.56
N ARG A 222 16.84 20.55 0.07
CA ARG A 222 18.27 20.32 -0.22
C ARG A 222 18.52 19.55 -1.51
N CYS A 223 17.57 18.71 -1.95
CA CYS A 223 17.66 17.99 -3.22
C CYS A 223 17.57 18.90 -4.45
N ARG A 224 16.93 20.07 -4.34
CA ARG A 224 16.71 21.05 -5.43
C ARG A 224 17.94 21.28 -6.31
N ASP A 225 19.08 21.50 -5.68
CA ASP A 225 20.34 21.87 -6.34
C ASP A 225 21.43 20.79 -6.22
N ASN A 226 21.10 19.58 -5.76
CA ASN A 226 22.07 18.50 -5.62
C ASN A 226 22.51 18.00 -7.01
N PRO A 227 23.79 18.14 -7.41
CA PRO A 227 24.26 17.78 -8.75
C PRO A 227 24.10 16.28 -9.07
N LEU A 228 24.14 15.40 -8.05
CA LEU A 228 23.97 13.96 -8.21
C LEU A 228 22.60 13.57 -8.79
N LEU A 229 21.60 14.44 -8.63
CA LEU A 229 20.21 14.20 -9.04
C LEU A 229 19.85 14.84 -10.38
N LYS A 230 20.75 15.64 -10.95
CA LYS A 230 20.52 16.37 -12.21
C LYS A 230 21.15 15.63 -13.38
N ARG A 231 20.81 16.06 -14.60
CA ARG A 231 21.26 15.46 -15.84
C ARG A 231 22.78 15.33 -15.88
N GLY A 232 23.28 14.10 -16.03
CA GLY A 232 24.71 13.77 -15.99
C GLY A 232 25.28 13.49 -14.60
N GLY A 233 24.48 13.64 -13.53
CA GLY A 233 24.79 13.18 -12.18
C GLY A 233 24.54 11.69 -12.00
N GLU A 234 25.20 11.08 -11.01
CA GLU A 234 25.24 9.63 -10.82
C GLU A 234 23.87 8.95 -10.65
N PHE A 235 22.92 9.64 -10.03
CA PHE A 235 21.58 9.13 -9.74
C PHE A 235 20.52 9.80 -10.63
N THR A 236 20.88 10.37 -11.79
CA THR A 236 19.92 10.97 -12.74
C THR A 236 18.79 10.00 -13.09
N MET A 237 17.60 10.52 -13.38
CA MET A 237 16.54 9.71 -13.97
C MET A 237 16.99 9.22 -15.36
N PRO A 238 16.68 7.97 -15.76
CA PRO A 238 17.25 7.36 -16.95
C PRO A 238 16.56 7.86 -18.22
N ALA A 239 17.35 8.13 -19.24
CA ALA A 239 16.94 8.44 -20.61
C ALA A 239 17.29 7.32 -21.60
N THR A 240 18.20 6.40 -21.24
CA THR A 240 18.50 5.19 -22.04
C THR A 240 18.18 3.89 -21.30
N LYS A 241 18.20 2.77 -22.02
CA LYS A 241 18.00 1.44 -21.46
C LYS A 241 19.14 1.07 -20.48
N GLU A 242 20.37 1.41 -20.83
CA GLU A 242 21.57 1.11 -20.03
C GLU A 242 21.57 1.89 -18.71
N GLU A 243 21.15 3.16 -18.74
CA GLU A 243 20.94 3.98 -17.54
C GLU A 243 19.83 3.38 -16.64
N PHE A 244 18.76 2.86 -17.23
CA PHE A 244 17.68 2.19 -16.50
C PHE A 244 18.13 0.86 -15.88
N GLU A 245 18.80 0.00 -16.64
CA GLU A 245 19.33 -1.29 -16.19
C GLU A 245 20.41 -1.13 -15.11
N SER A 246 21.07 0.04 -15.03
CA SER A 246 22.00 0.35 -13.94
C SER A 246 21.35 0.42 -12.54
N GLY A 247 20.02 0.63 -12.47
CA GLY A 247 19.27 0.79 -11.22
C GLY A 247 19.60 2.04 -10.40
N ARG A 248 20.59 2.86 -10.78
CA ARG A 248 21.09 4.00 -9.97
C ARG A 248 20.03 5.07 -9.72
N PHE A 249 19.06 5.22 -10.63
CA PHE A 249 17.94 6.14 -10.47
C PHE A 249 17.05 5.82 -9.26
N LEU A 250 17.11 4.61 -8.70
CA LEU A 250 16.42 4.22 -7.47
C LEU A 250 16.98 4.93 -6.21
N ASN A 251 18.08 5.68 -6.34
CA ASN A 251 18.61 6.61 -5.36
C ASN A 251 18.20 8.08 -5.63
N ASN A 252 17.38 8.35 -6.65
CA ASN A 252 16.92 9.72 -6.94
C ASN A 252 15.75 10.14 -6.06
N ALA A 253 15.80 11.36 -5.51
CA ALA A 253 14.67 11.94 -4.78
C ALA A 253 13.38 12.05 -5.62
N ALA A 254 13.50 12.24 -6.94
CA ALA A 254 12.38 12.25 -7.88
C ALA A 254 11.68 10.89 -7.96
N PHE A 255 12.43 9.78 -8.00
CA PHE A 255 11.86 8.43 -7.90
C PHE A 255 11.10 8.25 -6.58
N LEU A 256 11.73 8.62 -5.46
CA LEU A 256 11.14 8.48 -4.12
C LEU A 256 9.79 9.22 -3.97
N ILE A 257 9.71 10.48 -4.41
CA ILE A 257 8.46 11.25 -4.30
C ILE A 257 7.40 10.80 -5.32
N GLN A 258 7.79 10.44 -6.55
CA GLN A 258 6.85 9.95 -7.57
C GLN A 258 6.19 8.63 -7.13
N THR A 259 6.96 7.68 -6.59
CA THR A 259 6.36 6.47 -6.01
C THR A 259 5.49 6.80 -4.80
N TYR A 260 5.91 7.70 -3.91
CA TYR A 260 5.10 8.05 -2.74
C TYR A 260 3.77 8.70 -3.12
N ILE A 261 3.76 9.59 -4.12
CA ILE A 261 2.53 10.19 -4.67
C ILE A 261 1.62 9.11 -5.26
N TYR A 262 2.17 8.16 -6.02
CA TYR A 262 1.41 7.04 -6.61
C TYR A 262 0.79 6.10 -5.56
N GLU A 263 1.47 5.89 -4.42
CA GLU A 263 0.95 5.11 -3.30
C GLU A 263 -0.02 5.92 -2.42
N PHE A 264 0.08 7.26 -2.41
CA PHE A 264 -0.71 8.14 -1.55
C PHE A 264 -2.04 8.60 -2.17
N ILE A 265 -2.12 8.79 -3.49
CA ILE A 265 -3.34 9.25 -4.19
C ILE A 265 -4.05 8.04 -4.83
N ASP A 266 -5.30 7.78 -4.43
CA ASP A 266 -6.11 6.66 -4.90
C ASP A 266 -7.19 7.02 -5.92
N THR A 267 -7.69 8.26 -5.93
CA THR A 267 -8.78 8.67 -6.82
C THR A 267 -8.28 9.43 -8.06
N GLU A 268 -9.00 9.25 -9.17
CA GLU A 268 -8.87 10.08 -10.37
C GLU A 268 -9.01 11.59 -10.03
N GLU A 269 -10.01 11.95 -9.22
CA GLU A 269 -10.31 13.35 -8.87
C GLU A 269 -9.15 14.00 -8.10
N ASP A 270 -8.61 13.32 -7.08
CA ASP A 270 -7.51 13.85 -6.27
C ASP A 270 -6.19 13.89 -7.05
N TYR A 271 -5.98 12.98 -8.00
CA TYR A 271 -4.83 13.07 -8.90
C TYR A 271 -4.95 14.25 -9.87
N LYS A 272 -6.14 14.51 -10.42
CA LYS A 272 -6.42 15.73 -11.22
C LYS A 272 -6.21 17.00 -10.39
N ASN A 273 -6.65 17.01 -9.14
CA ASN A 273 -6.44 18.11 -8.20
C ASN A 273 -4.94 18.34 -7.91
N PHE A 274 -4.17 17.26 -7.74
CA PHE A 274 -2.71 17.30 -7.59
C PHE A 274 -2.01 17.83 -8.85
N VAL A 275 -2.37 17.35 -10.04
CA VAL A 275 -1.78 17.79 -11.31
C VAL A 275 -2.05 19.29 -11.57
N ASN A 276 -3.26 19.77 -11.28
CA ASN A 276 -3.57 21.21 -11.33
C ASN A 276 -2.74 22.01 -10.31
N ALA A 277 -2.53 21.49 -9.08
CA ALA A 277 -1.65 22.13 -8.10
C ALA A 277 -0.18 22.21 -8.56
N VAL A 278 0.32 21.18 -9.28
CA VAL A 278 1.65 21.22 -9.91
C VAL A 278 1.73 22.30 -10.99
N HIS A 279 0.70 22.39 -11.84
CA HIS A 279 0.62 23.43 -12.87
C HIS A 279 0.59 24.84 -12.27
N GLU A 280 -0.30 25.10 -11.30
CA GLU A 280 -0.39 26.39 -10.60
C GLU A 280 0.92 26.80 -9.95
N LEU A 281 1.55 25.91 -9.18
CA LEU A 281 2.83 26.21 -8.52
C LEU A 281 3.96 26.45 -9.51
N LEU A 282 3.93 25.80 -10.69
CA LEU A 282 4.94 25.98 -11.72
C LEU A 282 4.76 27.30 -12.50
N VAL A 283 3.53 27.65 -12.86
CA VAL A 283 3.18 28.96 -13.46
C VAL A 283 3.52 30.09 -12.50
N ASP A 284 3.26 29.92 -11.20
CA ASP A 284 3.68 30.86 -10.15
C ASP A 284 5.20 31.13 -10.12
N GLN A 285 6.03 30.22 -10.67
CA GLN A 285 7.47 30.47 -10.80
C GLN A 285 7.85 31.34 -12.00
N VAL A 286 6.97 31.50 -12.98
CA VAL A 286 7.23 32.29 -14.19
C VAL A 286 6.80 33.74 -13.92
N VAL A 287 7.77 34.64 -13.93
CA VAL A 287 7.48 36.08 -13.90
C VAL A 287 7.14 36.48 -15.34
N GLU A 288 6.07 37.24 -15.56
CA GLU A 288 5.60 37.72 -16.89
C GLU A 288 6.60 38.60 -17.68
N LYS A 289 7.86 38.69 -17.24
CA LYS A 289 8.92 39.52 -17.82
C LYS A 289 9.92 38.75 -18.70
N GLU A 290 9.58 37.54 -19.15
CA GLU A 290 10.29 36.92 -20.28
C GLU A 290 9.72 37.46 -21.60
N ASN A 291 10.34 38.53 -22.13
CA ASN A 291 10.00 39.11 -23.43
C ASN A 291 10.02 38.03 -24.52
N PRO A 292 8.92 37.78 -25.26
CA PRO A 292 8.85 36.72 -26.28
C PRO A 292 9.92 36.81 -27.38
N GLU A 293 10.42 38.02 -27.64
CA GLU A 293 11.40 38.30 -28.69
C GLU A 293 12.86 37.96 -28.31
N GLN A 294 13.15 37.63 -27.04
CA GLN A 294 14.51 37.32 -26.58
C GLN A 294 14.60 36.01 -25.79
N THR A 295 14.52 34.87 -26.49
CA THR A 295 15.59 33.83 -26.48
C THR A 295 15.22 32.60 -27.33
N LYS A 296 16.08 32.21 -28.28
CA LYS A 296 15.93 30.95 -29.06
C LYS A 296 16.23 29.66 -28.23
N LYS A 297 16.20 29.73 -26.89
CA LYS A 297 16.44 28.60 -25.98
C LYS A 297 15.56 28.76 -24.75
N LYS A 298 14.56 27.88 -24.57
CA LYS A 298 13.79 27.79 -23.32
C LYS A 298 14.72 27.66 -22.11
N GLY A 299 14.50 28.52 -21.11
CA GLY A 299 15.19 28.49 -19.83
C GLY A 299 14.87 27.23 -19.01
N LYS A 300 15.55 27.03 -17.86
CA LYS A 300 15.38 25.83 -17.01
C LYS A 300 13.91 25.54 -16.69
N LYS A 301 13.12 26.56 -16.36
CA LYS A 301 11.69 26.45 -16.03
C LYS A 301 10.85 25.98 -17.22
N GLY A 302 11.06 26.55 -18.40
CA GLY A 302 10.35 26.15 -19.63
C GLY A 302 10.64 24.71 -20.04
N ARG A 303 11.84 24.20 -19.78
CA ARG A 303 12.16 22.77 -20.00
C ARG A 303 11.45 21.87 -19.01
N ILE A 304 11.45 22.21 -17.72
CA ILE A 304 10.71 21.45 -16.71
C ILE A 304 9.20 21.47 -16.98
N PHE A 305 8.67 22.59 -17.50
CA PHE A 305 7.28 22.66 -17.97
C PHE A 305 7.03 21.68 -19.12
N ASP A 306 7.88 21.67 -20.16
CA ASP A 306 7.77 20.70 -21.27
C ASP A 306 7.96 19.24 -20.82
N GLU A 307 8.77 19.00 -19.78
CA GLU A 307 8.98 17.67 -19.19
C GLU A 307 7.74 17.19 -18.39
N LEU A 308 6.95 18.10 -17.82
CA LEU A 308 5.74 17.81 -17.05
C LEU A 308 4.46 17.78 -17.92
N PHE A 309 4.37 18.69 -18.89
CA PHE A 309 3.17 18.99 -19.65
C PHE A 309 3.44 19.08 -21.16
N LEU A 310 2.45 18.69 -21.97
CA LEU A 310 2.45 18.88 -23.42
C LEU A 310 1.28 19.78 -23.81
N ALA A 311 1.44 20.56 -24.89
CA ALA A 311 0.29 21.21 -25.54
C ALA A 311 -0.69 20.13 -26.02
N LYS A 312 -1.99 20.37 -25.85
CA LYS A 312 -3.06 19.40 -26.16
C LYS A 312 -2.92 18.77 -27.56
N ASP A 313 -2.54 19.57 -28.57
CA ASP A 313 -2.47 19.16 -29.97
C ASP A 313 -1.26 18.23 -30.25
N ALA A 314 -0.31 18.12 -29.32
CA ALA A 314 0.85 17.21 -29.40
C ALA A 314 0.64 15.88 -28.66
N PHE A 315 -0.54 15.66 -28.08
CA PHE A 315 -0.83 14.45 -27.29
C PHE A 315 -1.04 13.20 -28.15
N ASP A 316 -1.70 13.33 -29.31
CA ASP A 316 -2.15 12.22 -30.15
C ASP A 316 -1.02 11.26 -30.59
N GLU A 317 0.20 11.78 -30.76
CA GLU A 317 1.37 10.95 -31.09
C GLU A 317 1.76 10.00 -29.95
N ASN A 318 1.59 10.43 -28.69
CA ASN A 318 1.99 9.68 -27.51
C ASN A 318 0.83 8.87 -26.90
N LYS A 319 -0.42 9.25 -27.18
CA LYS A 319 -1.65 8.55 -26.75
C LYS A 319 -1.60 7.04 -27.04
N LYS A 320 -1.09 6.66 -28.21
CA LYS A 320 -0.97 5.27 -28.67
C LYS A 320 -0.29 4.34 -27.67
N TYR A 321 0.78 4.79 -27.00
CA TYR A 321 1.51 3.96 -26.02
C TYR A 321 0.67 3.65 -24.78
N ILE A 322 -0.08 4.64 -24.28
CA ILE A 322 -1.00 4.47 -23.16
C ILE A 322 -2.11 3.50 -23.57
N GLU A 323 -2.72 3.70 -24.74
CA GLU A 323 -3.82 2.84 -25.22
C GLU A 323 -3.38 1.39 -25.47
N SER A 324 -2.20 1.15 -26.05
CA SER A 324 -1.65 -0.20 -26.21
C SER A 324 -1.38 -0.87 -24.86
N PHE A 325 -0.85 -0.16 -23.87
CA PHE A 325 -0.58 -0.71 -22.55
C PHE A 325 -1.87 -1.01 -21.77
N CYS A 326 -2.84 -0.10 -21.78
CA CYS A 326 -4.17 -0.33 -21.19
C CYS A 326 -4.89 -1.50 -21.87
N GLY A 327 -4.80 -1.61 -23.20
CA GLY A 327 -5.36 -2.74 -23.97
C GLY A 327 -4.73 -4.09 -23.60
N PHE A 328 -3.41 -4.13 -23.40
CA PHE A 328 -2.70 -5.32 -22.92
C PHE A 328 -3.17 -5.75 -21.52
N LEU A 329 -3.29 -4.81 -20.57
CA LEU A 329 -3.77 -5.12 -19.22
C LEU A 329 -5.21 -5.62 -19.21
N LYS A 330 -6.09 -5.00 -20.00
CA LYS A 330 -7.48 -5.46 -20.16
C LYS A 330 -7.54 -6.90 -20.68
N ALA A 331 -6.80 -7.21 -21.75
CA ALA A 331 -6.74 -8.56 -22.32
C ALA A 331 -6.17 -9.61 -21.35
N LYS A 332 -5.21 -9.21 -20.49
CA LYS A 332 -4.70 -10.04 -19.39
C LYS A 332 -5.79 -10.35 -18.35
N ASN A 333 -6.55 -9.34 -17.94
CA ASN A 333 -7.57 -9.46 -16.89
C ASN A 333 -8.82 -10.25 -17.32
N GLU A 334 -9.25 -10.09 -18.59
CA GLU A 334 -10.41 -10.83 -19.15
C GLU A 334 -10.23 -12.36 -19.18
N ASN A 335 -8.99 -12.85 -19.07
CA ASN A 335 -8.64 -14.28 -19.10
C ASN A 335 -8.26 -14.86 -17.71
N THR A 336 -8.63 -14.17 -16.63
CA THR A 336 -8.29 -14.57 -15.26
C THR A 336 -8.95 -15.90 -14.85
N LYS A 337 -8.15 -16.88 -14.44
CA LYS A 337 -8.61 -18.20 -13.94
C LYS A 337 -8.66 -18.28 -12.40
N PHE A 338 -8.28 -17.18 -11.75
CA PHE A 338 -8.12 -17.00 -10.31
C PHE A 338 -8.21 -15.48 -10.04
N PRO A 339 -8.73 -15.00 -8.90
CA PRO A 339 -9.00 -13.58 -8.70
C PRO A 339 -7.74 -12.71 -8.55
N PHE A 340 -6.54 -13.30 -8.48
CA PHE A 340 -5.27 -12.57 -8.33
C PHE A 340 -4.21 -13.12 -9.31
N CYS A 341 -3.66 -12.27 -10.17
CA CYS A 341 -2.61 -12.65 -11.12
C CYS A 341 -1.20 -12.69 -10.49
N ASN A 342 -0.96 -11.84 -9.50
CA ASN A 342 0.35 -11.59 -8.88
C ASN A 342 0.18 -10.95 -7.48
N ASP A 343 1.24 -10.94 -6.67
CA ASP A 343 1.19 -10.49 -5.27
C ASP A 343 0.82 -9.01 -5.08
N SER A 344 0.94 -8.18 -6.11
CA SER A 344 0.52 -6.77 -6.11
C SER A 344 -1.00 -6.60 -6.16
N GLN A 345 -1.74 -7.59 -6.66
CA GLN A 345 -3.22 -7.60 -6.69
C GLN A 345 -3.83 -8.15 -5.39
N LEU A 346 -3.03 -8.70 -4.46
CA LEU A 346 -3.53 -9.10 -3.15
C LEU A 346 -3.93 -7.87 -2.32
N PRO A 347 -5.07 -7.89 -1.62
CA PRO A 347 -5.44 -6.87 -0.65
C PRO A 347 -4.31 -6.67 0.37
N ARG A 348 -3.86 -5.42 0.56
CA ARG A 348 -2.81 -5.05 1.53
C ARG A 348 -3.43 -4.28 2.68
N TYR A 349 -3.01 -4.56 3.91
CA TYR A 349 -3.69 -3.96 5.07
C TYR A 349 -3.53 -2.43 5.07
N THR A 350 -4.58 -1.74 5.49
CA THR A 350 -4.65 -0.29 5.63
C THR A 350 -5.24 0.08 6.98
N ARG A 351 -5.34 1.38 7.28
CA ARG A 351 -6.08 1.90 8.42
C ARG A 351 -7.52 2.20 8.03
N VAL A 352 -8.48 1.62 8.74
CA VAL A 352 -9.93 1.85 8.51
C VAL A 352 -10.60 2.45 9.74
N PRO A 353 -11.67 3.26 9.57
CA PRO A 353 -12.48 3.72 10.70
C PRO A 353 -13.19 2.55 11.38
N ARG A 354 -13.48 2.69 12.68
CA ARG A 354 -14.36 1.73 13.37
C ARG A 354 -15.76 1.76 12.77
N CYS A 355 -16.33 0.59 12.53
CA CYS A 355 -17.76 0.44 12.33
C CYS A 355 -18.48 0.64 13.66
N LYS A 356 -19.58 1.37 13.64
CA LYS A 356 -20.43 1.59 14.82
C LYS A 356 -21.11 0.29 15.24
N LEU A 357 -21.38 0.12 16.53
CA LEU A 357 -22.03 -1.08 17.07
C LEU A 357 -23.43 -1.31 16.50
N ASP A 358 -24.13 -0.25 16.08
CA ASP A 358 -25.43 -0.28 15.39
C ASP A 358 -25.34 -0.63 13.89
N LYS A 359 -24.12 -0.76 13.34
CA LYS A 359 -23.81 -0.90 11.91
C LYS A 359 -24.41 0.19 10.99
N LEU A 360 -24.88 1.32 11.53
CA LEU A 360 -25.46 2.43 10.76
C LEU A 360 -24.40 3.30 10.06
N GLY A 361 -23.14 3.21 10.49
CA GLY A 361 -22.04 3.92 9.85
C GLY A 361 -20.68 3.63 10.46
N PHE A 362 -19.78 4.60 10.29
CA PHE A 362 -18.40 4.55 10.75
C PHE A 362 -18.10 5.73 11.66
N GLU A 363 -17.09 5.57 12.53
CA GLU A 363 -16.56 6.69 13.30
C GLU A 363 -15.80 7.69 12.44
N LYS A 364 -15.95 8.98 12.78
CA LYS A 364 -15.37 10.10 12.02
C LYS A 364 -13.97 10.50 12.50
N ASP A 365 -13.66 10.25 13.78
CA ASP A 365 -12.37 10.60 14.37
C ASP A 365 -11.25 9.69 13.87
N GLN A 366 -10.24 10.28 13.22
CA GLN A 366 -9.06 9.60 12.72
C GLN A 366 -8.25 8.89 13.82
N ALA A 367 -8.30 9.38 15.07
CA ALA A 367 -7.63 8.73 16.20
C ALA A 367 -8.23 7.35 16.54
N LEU A 368 -9.47 7.06 16.10
CA LEU A 368 -10.12 5.78 16.32
C LEU A 368 -9.81 4.72 15.25
N TYR A 369 -9.15 5.11 14.14
CA TYR A 369 -8.83 4.21 13.01
C TYR A 369 -7.82 3.14 13.42
N TYR A 370 -8.07 1.89 13.02
CA TYR A 370 -7.28 0.72 13.38
C TYR A 370 -6.67 0.03 12.15
N SER A 371 -5.61 -0.77 12.35
CA SER A 371 -4.97 -1.54 11.28
C SER A 371 -5.75 -2.83 11.00
N ASN A 372 -6.20 -3.03 9.76
CA ASN A 372 -7.15 -4.08 9.41
C ASN A 372 -6.50 -5.38 8.88
N CYS A 373 -5.36 -5.81 9.45
CA CYS A 373 -4.55 -6.90 8.89
C CYS A 373 -5.32 -8.23 8.76
N VAL A 374 -6.01 -8.66 9.82
CA VAL A 374 -6.75 -9.93 9.83
C VAL A 374 -7.99 -9.85 8.96
N GLU A 375 -8.67 -8.71 8.97
CA GLU A 375 -9.81 -8.41 8.10
C GLU A 375 -9.40 -8.46 6.63
N THR A 376 -8.26 -7.87 6.27
CA THR A 376 -7.72 -7.88 4.90
C THR A 376 -7.33 -9.29 4.46
N ALA A 377 -6.74 -10.08 5.36
CA ALA A 377 -6.46 -11.49 5.09
C ALA A 377 -7.74 -12.32 4.88
N LEU A 378 -8.85 -11.96 5.56
CA LEU A 378 -10.17 -12.51 5.28
C LEU A 378 -10.75 -12.03 3.94
N LEU A 379 -10.55 -10.76 3.54
CA LEU A 379 -11.02 -10.26 2.24
C LEU A 379 -10.46 -11.10 1.09
N GLY A 380 -9.13 -11.25 1.02
CA GLY A 380 -8.50 -12.03 -0.05
C GLY A 380 -8.89 -13.52 -0.01
N LEU A 381 -9.08 -14.09 1.18
CA LEU A 381 -9.63 -15.45 1.31
C LEU A 381 -11.06 -15.53 0.73
N PHE A 382 -11.95 -14.61 1.09
CA PHE A 382 -13.34 -14.61 0.60
C PHE A 382 -13.44 -14.34 -0.90
N CYS A 383 -12.56 -13.51 -1.48
CA CYS A 383 -12.43 -13.41 -2.93
C CYS A 383 -12.16 -14.78 -3.57
N CYS A 384 -11.21 -15.56 -3.07
CA CYS A 384 -10.93 -16.90 -3.58
C CYS A 384 -12.05 -17.92 -3.31
N LEU A 385 -12.78 -17.81 -2.20
CA LEU A 385 -13.94 -18.67 -1.92
C LEU A 385 -15.13 -18.34 -2.84
N ALA A 386 -15.36 -17.06 -3.13
CA ALA A 386 -16.49 -16.59 -3.94
C ALA A 386 -16.26 -16.66 -5.46
N TYR A 387 -15.02 -16.73 -5.92
CA TYR A 387 -14.69 -16.55 -7.33
C TYR A 387 -15.21 -17.69 -8.24
N ASN A 388 -15.94 -17.29 -9.28
CA ASN A 388 -16.39 -18.14 -10.38
C ASN A 388 -15.42 -18.02 -11.57
N PRO A 389 -14.52 -18.99 -11.78
CA PRO A 389 -13.53 -18.92 -12.87
C PRO A 389 -14.11 -19.20 -14.27
N GLU A 390 -15.39 -19.60 -14.39
CA GLU A 390 -16.09 -19.72 -15.68
C GLU A 390 -16.67 -18.38 -16.14
N LYS A 391 -17.04 -17.50 -15.20
CA LYS A 391 -17.68 -16.21 -15.47
C LYS A 391 -16.82 -14.98 -15.17
N GLY A 392 -15.73 -15.13 -14.41
CA GLY A 392 -14.89 -14.02 -13.97
C GLY A 392 -15.55 -13.11 -12.92
N GLU A 393 -16.49 -13.63 -12.12
CA GLU A 393 -17.29 -12.87 -11.15
C GLU A 393 -17.33 -13.58 -9.78
N TYR A 394 -17.64 -12.83 -8.72
CA TYR A 394 -17.84 -13.36 -7.37
C TYR A 394 -19.30 -13.76 -7.14
N GLN A 395 -19.53 -14.89 -6.47
CA GLN A 395 -20.86 -15.40 -6.12
C GLN A 395 -20.85 -15.96 -4.69
N THR A 396 -21.94 -15.79 -3.94
CA THR A 396 -22.04 -16.25 -2.54
C THR A 396 -23.11 -17.32 -2.30
N SER A 397 -23.97 -17.58 -3.29
CA SER A 397 -25.12 -18.52 -3.18
C SER A 397 -24.73 -19.94 -2.78
N HIS A 398 -23.56 -20.41 -3.24
CA HIS A 398 -23.02 -21.73 -2.95
C HIS A 398 -22.55 -21.93 -1.49
N MET A 399 -22.37 -20.85 -0.71
CA MET A 399 -21.94 -20.92 0.69
C MET A 399 -23.11 -21.27 1.65
N GLY A 400 -24.36 -21.14 1.18
CA GLY A 400 -25.58 -21.52 1.90
C GLY A 400 -26.52 -20.35 2.20
N GLU A 401 -27.74 -20.66 2.67
CA GLU A 401 -28.75 -19.64 2.98
C GLU A 401 -28.35 -18.70 4.12
N GLY A 402 -27.63 -19.24 5.12
CA GLY A 402 -27.19 -18.56 6.34
C GLY A 402 -26.12 -17.49 6.16
N VAL A 403 -25.67 -17.24 4.92
CA VAL A 403 -24.72 -16.17 4.59
C VAL A 403 -25.32 -14.79 4.92
N SER A 404 -24.53 -13.97 5.60
CA SER A 404 -24.91 -12.63 6.06
C SER A 404 -25.34 -11.70 4.92
N LYS A 405 -26.19 -10.72 5.24
CA LYS A 405 -26.66 -9.72 4.27
C LYS A 405 -25.51 -8.82 3.83
N GLU A 406 -24.59 -8.53 4.75
CA GLU A 406 -23.40 -7.74 4.52
C GLU A 406 -22.42 -8.42 3.53
N LEU A 407 -22.20 -9.74 3.62
CA LEU A 407 -21.36 -10.44 2.64
C LEU A 407 -22.00 -10.49 1.25
N LYS A 408 -23.31 -10.74 1.18
CA LYS A 408 -24.05 -10.73 -0.10
C LYS A 408 -23.94 -9.36 -0.75
N LYS A 409 -24.30 -8.30 -0.02
CA LYS A 409 -24.19 -6.93 -0.51
C LYS A 409 -22.76 -6.55 -0.92
N PHE A 410 -21.74 -6.95 -0.16
CA PHE A 410 -20.36 -6.64 -0.53
C PHE A 410 -19.99 -7.19 -1.91
N PHE A 411 -20.35 -8.44 -2.23
CA PHE A 411 -20.10 -9.01 -3.56
C PHE A 411 -21.13 -8.61 -4.63
N GLU A 412 -22.25 -7.98 -4.26
CA GLU A 412 -23.14 -7.28 -5.20
C GLU A 412 -22.54 -5.91 -5.61
N ASP A 413 -22.00 -5.15 -4.64
CA ASP A 413 -21.34 -3.86 -4.86
C ASP A 413 -19.95 -4.05 -5.55
N TYR A 414 -19.25 -5.14 -5.25
CA TYR A 414 -17.95 -5.51 -5.84
C TYR A 414 -18.00 -6.89 -6.52
N PRO A 415 -18.62 -7.04 -7.71
CA PRO A 415 -18.94 -8.34 -8.31
C PRO A 415 -17.79 -9.01 -9.08
N LYS A 416 -16.65 -8.34 -9.30
CA LYS A 416 -15.52 -8.88 -10.07
C LYS A 416 -14.19 -8.57 -9.42
N PRO A 417 -13.11 -9.34 -9.69
CA PRO A 417 -11.78 -8.97 -9.26
C PRO A 417 -11.37 -7.61 -9.83
N THR A 418 -10.78 -6.78 -8.98
CA THR A 418 -10.13 -5.52 -9.34
C THR A 418 -8.62 -5.72 -9.32
N GLU A 419 -7.85 -4.89 -10.04
CA GLU A 419 -6.38 -4.96 -9.93
C GLU A 419 -5.87 -4.52 -8.55
N THR A 420 -6.68 -3.76 -7.81
CA THR A 420 -6.29 -3.11 -6.57
C THR A 420 -7.48 -3.04 -5.61
N THR A 421 -7.23 -3.10 -4.30
CA THR A 421 -8.27 -2.94 -3.26
C THR A 421 -8.20 -1.52 -2.71
N ASP A 422 -9.12 -0.66 -3.11
CA ASP A 422 -9.14 0.74 -2.66
C ASP A 422 -9.60 0.89 -1.19
N PHE A 423 -9.47 2.11 -0.66
CA PHE A 423 -9.88 2.39 0.72
C PHE A 423 -11.37 2.14 0.97
N GLU A 424 -12.26 2.50 0.05
CA GLU A 424 -13.69 2.34 0.24
C GLU A 424 -14.06 0.85 0.26
N MET A 425 -13.41 0.02 -0.58
CA MET A 425 -13.52 -1.44 -0.55
C MET A 425 -13.05 -2.01 0.79
N HIS A 426 -11.90 -1.59 1.32
CA HIS A 426 -11.44 -1.98 2.67
C HIS A 426 -12.41 -1.54 3.77
N LYS A 427 -12.99 -0.35 3.65
CA LYS A 427 -13.97 0.22 4.60
C LYS A 427 -15.30 -0.53 4.55
N GLN A 428 -15.86 -0.80 3.37
CA GLN A 428 -17.07 -1.61 3.24
C GLN A 428 -16.83 -3.06 3.69
N TRP A 429 -15.67 -3.64 3.39
CA TRP A 429 -15.29 -4.96 3.89
C TRP A 429 -15.27 -5.01 5.43
N SER A 430 -14.73 -3.97 6.09
CA SER A 430 -14.70 -3.92 7.56
C SER A 430 -16.09 -4.05 8.20
N LYS A 431 -17.17 -3.62 7.52
CA LYS A 431 -18.56 -3.77 7.98
C LYS A 431 -19.08 -5.22 7.94
N VAL A 432 -18.51 -6.06 7.07
CA VAL A 432 -18.83 -7.50 6.98
C VAL A 432 -18.30 -8.25 8.20
N VAL A 433 -17.10 -7.90 8.66
CA VAL A 433 -16.32 -8.61 9.69
C VAL A 433 -16.36 -7.96 11.08
N ALA A 434 -16.79 -6.71 11.20
CA ALA A 434 -16.97 -6.00 12.48
C ALA A 434 -18.39 -6.14 13.04
N CYS A 435 -18.53 -5.86 14.34
CA CYS A 435 -19.81 -5.84 15.06
C CYS A 435 -20.61 -7.15 14.89
N LEU A 436 -19.91 -8.29 14.88
CA LEU A 436 -20.49 -9.64 14.88
C LEU A 436 -21.14 -9.96 16.24
N LYS A 437 -22.17 -10.80 16.21
CA LYS A 437 -23.07 -11.11 17.33
C LYS A 437 -22.56 -12.22 18.24
N ASP A 438 -21.70 -13.11 17.76
CA ASP A 438 -21.09 -14.15 18.59
C ASP A 438 -20.05 -13.52 19.52
N GLU A 439 -20.43 -13.39 20.80
CA GLU A 439 -19.58 -12.84 21.87
C GLU A 439 -18.31 -13.69 22.15
N LYS A 440 -18.14 -14.86 21.50
CA LYS A 440 -16.88 -15.62 21.53
C LYS A 440 -15.80 -15.06 20.61
N ILE A 441 -16.16 -14.21 19.65
CA ILE A 441 -15.21 -13.59 18.71
C ILE A 441 -14.43 -12.49 19.43
N ASP A 442 -13.12 -12.63 19.47
CA ASP A 442 -12.18 -11.70 20.10
C ASP A 442 -11.79 -10.54 19.16
N TYR A 443 -11.95 -9.33 19.66
CA TYR A 443 -11.59 -8.07 19.00
C TYR A 443 -10.73 -7.21 19.93
N LYS A 444 -9.84 -6.37 19.39
CA LYS A 444 -9.04 -5.43 20.20
C LYS A 444 -9.79 -4.16 20.60
N LYS A 445 -10.80 -3.74 19.81
CA LYS A 445 -11.48 -2.44 19.95
C LYS A 445 -12.99 -2.55 19.72
N GLU A 446 -13.83 -2.70 20.75
CA GLU A 446 -15.31 -2.54 20.62
C GLU A 446 -15.91 -3.25 19.38
N LYS A 447 -15.68 -4.57 19.27
CA LYS A 447 -16.07 -5.40 18.10
C LYS A 447 -15.50 -4.98 16.73
N ASN A 448 -14.38 -4.28 16.74
CA ASN A 448 -13.51 -3.91 15.60
C ASN A 448 -12.06 -4.34 15.90
N GLU A 449 -11.22 -4.46 14.86
CA GLU A 449 -9.84 -4.98 14.95
C GLU A 449 -9.80 -6.45 15.44
N LEU A 450 -10.14 -7.37 14.53
CA LEU A 450 -10.25 -8.81 14.78
C LEU A 450 -8.90 -9.40 15.21
N ILE A 451 -8.89 -10.20 16.29
CA ILE A 451 -7.64 -10.76 16.82
C ILE A 451 -7.22 -12.01 16.04
N ALA A 452 -5.94 -12.07 15.65
CA ALA A 452 -5.34 -13.21 14.99
C ALA A 452 -5.34 -14.48 15.87
N GLY A 453 -5.70 -15.61 15.27
CA GLY A 453 -5.78 -16.94 15.87
C GLY A 453 -6.73 -17.82 15.07
N ILE A 454 -6.37 -19.08 14.82
CA ILE A 454 -7.15 -19.99 13.96
C ILE A 454 -8.60 -20.13 14.45
N SER A 455 -8.82 -20.43 15.74
CA SER A 455 -10.19 -20.56 16.26
C SER A 455 -10.97 -19.25 16.16
N ASN A 456 -10.33 -18.10 16.37
CA ASN A 456 -11.01 -16.80 16.31
C ASN A 456 -11.46 -16.45 14.88
N ILE A 457 -10.57 -16.66 13.92
CA ILE A 457 -10.81 -16.42 12.49
C ILE A 457 -11.94 -17.34 11.99
N PHE A 458 -11.94 -18.62 12.38
CA PHE A 458 -13.00 -19.53 11.99
C PHE A 458 -14.35 -19.20 12.66
N LEU A 459 -14.39 -18.72 13.92
CA LEU A 459 -15.65 -18.20 14.52
C LEU A 459 -16.23 -17.04 13.70
N ALA A 460 -15.41 -16.09 13.26
CA ALA A 460 -15.87 -15.00 12.38
C ALA A 460 -16.41 -15.54 11.04
N ILE A 461 -15.70 -16.46 10.39
CA ILE A 461 -16.18 -17.15 9.17
C ILE A 461 -17.53 -17.85 9.42
N SER A 462 -17.71 -18.50 10.58
CA SER A 462 -18.95 -19.19 10.94
C SER A 462 -20.15 -18.25 11.06
N GLU A 463 -19.96 -17.02 11.54
CA GLU A 463 -21.06 -16.06 11.62
C GLU A 463 -21.36 -15.43 10.25
N ILE A 464 -20.31 -15.07 9.50
CA ILE A 464 -20.43 -14.46 8.17
C ILE A 464 -21.13 -15.40 7.16
N THR A 465 -20.86 -16.70 7.25
CA THR A 465 -21.37 -17.72 6.30
C THR A 465 -22.56 -18.53 6.83
N GLY A 466 -22.81 -18.48 8.14
CA GLY A 466 -23.79 -19.32 8.83
C GLY A 466 -23.38 -20.79 9.03
N GLN A 467 -22.19 -21.23 8.59
CA GLN A 467 -21.76 -22.64 8.68
C GLN A 467 -21.27 -23.05 10.08
N LYS A 468 -22.20 -23.17 11.04
CA LYS A 468 -21.89 -23.36 12.47
C LYS A 468 -21.32 -24.73 12.85
N GLU A 469 -21.94 -25.83 12.42
CA GLU A 469 -21.69 -27.15 13.05
C GLU A 469 -20.23 -27.63 12.89
N GLY A 470 -19.68 -27.57 11.67
CA GLY A 470 -18.31 -28.01 11.39
C GLY A 470 -17.26 -27.12 12.05
N ILE A 471 -17.53 -25.81 12.13
CA ILE A 471 -16.62 -24.82 12.71
C ILE A 471 -16.61 -24.89 14.24
N LEU A 472 -17.78 -24.98 14.89
CA LEU A 472 -17.82 -25.07 16.35
C LEU A 472 -17.08 -26.32 16.86
N LYS A 473 -17.20 -27.46 16.15
CA LYS A 473 -16.41 -28.68 16.43
C LYS A 473 -14.90 -28.48 16.26
N LEU A 474 -14.47 -27.70 15.26
CA LEU A 474 -13.06 -27.33 15.08
C LEU A 474 -12.57 -26.46 16.25
N VAL A 475 -13.33 -25.42 16.61
CA VAL A 475 -12.99 -24.48 17.69
C VAL A 475 -12.87 -25.18 19.04
N GLU A 476 -13.86 -26.01 19.39
CA GLU A 476 -13.84 -26.81 20.64
C GLU A 476 -12.64 -27.77 20.70
N TYR A 477 -12.32 -28.43 19.58
CA TYR A 477 -11.16 -29.31 19.51
C TYR A 477 -9.84 -28.56 19.71
N ILE A 478 -9.70 -27.36 19.13
CA ILE A 478 -8.53 -26.50 19.32
C ILE A 478 -8.43 -26.03 20.78
N GLU A 479 -9.53 -25.58 21.38
CA GLU A 479 -9.55 -25.17 22.79
C GLU A 479 -9.10 -26.31 23.73
N ASN A 480 -9.57 -27.53 23.47
CA ASN A 480 -9.17 -28.70 24.25
C ASN A 480 -7.71 -29.11 24.00
N ALA A 481 -7.22 -29.04 22.75
CA ALA A 481 -5.81 -29.25 22.44
C ALA A 481 -4.89 -28.22 23.15
N CYS A 482 -5.31 -26.96 23.23
CA CYS A 482 -4.62 -25.88 23.94
C CYS A 482 -4.58 -26.12 25.45
N LYS A 483 -5.71 -26.51 26.08
CA LYS A 483 -5.77 -26.86 27.51
C LYS A 483 -4.76 -27.98 27.86
N CYS A 484 -4.68 -29.00 27.02
CA CYS A 484 -3.75 -30.12 27.18
C CYS A 484 -2.29 -29.81 26.80
N ARG A 485 -1.99 -28.60 26.28
CA ARG A 485 -0.66 -28.15 25.81
C ARG A 485 0.09 -29.11 24.88
N LYS A 486 -0.61 -30.04 24.22
CA LYS A 486 0.00 -31.11 23.42
C LYS A 486 -0.57 -31.11 22.00
N LEU A 487 0.20 -30.60 21.05
CA LEU A 487 -0.11 -30.62 19.61
C LEU A 487 0.69 -31.75 18.94
N ASP A 488 0.24 -32.98 19.13
CA ASP A 488 0.76 -34.16 18.43
C ASP A 488 0.22 -34.23 16.99
N ASP A 489 0.83 -35.07 16.15
CA ASP A 489 0.56 -35.08 14.71
C ASP A 489 -0.85 -35.58 14.38
N GLU A 490 -1.46 -36.41 15.25
CA GLU A 490 -2.87 -36.79 15.16
C GLU A 490 -3.80 -35.56 15.29
N LYS A 491 -3.58 -34.71 16.30
CA LYS A 491 -4.35 -33.46 16.46
C LYS A 491 -4.12 -32.50 15.29
N LYS A 492 -2.87 -32.34 14.85
CA LYS A 492 -2.55 -31.51 13.67
C LYS A 492 -3.29 -32.03 12.44
N ALA A 493 -3.32 -33.34 12.21
CA ALA A 493 -4.04 -33.96 11.10
C ALA A 493 -5.56 -33.74 11.19
N TYR A 494 -6.16 -33.91 12.38
CA TYR A 494 -7.58 -33.65 12.60
C TYR A 494 -7.95 -32.18 12.30
N ILE A 495 -7.20 -31.24 12.89
CA ILE A 495 -7.41 -29.79 12.70
C ILE A 495 -7.26 -29.42 11.22
N SER A 496 -6.21 -29.90 10.56
CA SER A 496 -5.96 -29.68 9.13
C SER A 496 -7.08 -30.24 8.26
N GLY A 497 -7.56 -31.46 8.56
CA GLY A 497 -8.67 -32.09 7.84
C GLY A 497 -9.99 -31.35 8.00
N LYS A 498 -10.28 -30.81 9.20
CA LYS A 498 -11.45 -29.96 9.44
C LYS A 498 -11.35 -28.63 8.69
N ILE A 499 -10.22 -27.93 8.78
CA ILE A 499 -9.94 -26.70 8.03
C ILE A 499 -10.14 -26.93 6.51
N ALA A 500 -9.58 -28.02 5.97
CA ALA A 500 -9.74 -28.40 4.57
C ALA A 500 -11.21 -28.66 4.18
N SER A 501 -11.96 -29.36 5.04
CA SER A 501 -13.38 -29.62 4.82
C SER A 501 -14.23 -28.35 4.78
N ILE A 502 -13.95 -27.39 5.67
CA ILE A 502 -14.68 -26.11 5.76
C ILE A 502 -14.35 -25.20 4.58
N ILE A 503 -13.08 -25.10 4.18
CA ILE A 503 -12.70 -24.32 3.00
C ILE A 503 -13.30 -24.93 1.72
N LYS A 504 -13.37 -26.27 1.62
CA LYS A 504 -14.00 -26.95 0.47
C LYS A 504 -15.52 -26.84 0.44
N SER A 505 -16.22 -26.75 1.59
CA SER A 505 -17.65 -26.45 1.61
C SER A 505 -17.92 -25.00 1.17
N LEU A 506 -17.10 -24.05 1.64
CA LEU A 506 -17.24 -22.61 1.35
C LEU A 506 -16.70 -22.16 -0.01
N SER A 507 -15.85 -22.94 -0.69
CA SER A 507 -15.30 -22.56 -2.00
C SER A 507 -16.28 -22.84 -3.13
N LEU A 508 -16.46 -21.91 -4.08
CA LEU A 508 -17.24 -22.16 -5.29
C LEU A 508 -16.54 -23.20 -6.19
N ASN A 509 -15.26 -22.98 -6.48
CA ASN A 509 -14.44 -23.98 -7.17
C ASN A 509 -14.14 -25.15 -6.21
N LYS A 510 -14.79 -26.30 -6.44
CA LYS A 510 -14.63 -27.51 -5.61
C LYS A 510 -13.32 -28.27 -5.85
N ASN A 511 -12.55 -27.91 -6.89
CA ASN A 511 -11.19 -28.39 -7.12
C ASN A 511 -10.18 -27.58 -6.30
N VAL A 512 -10.33 -27.67 -4.97
CA VAL A 512 -9.47 -27.00 -3.99
C VAL A 512 -8.75 -28.03 -3.11
N LYS A 513 -7.45 -27.83 -2.93
CA LYS A 513 -6.58 -28.58 -2.02
C LYS A 513 -6.11 -27.64 -0.91
N VAL A 514 -6.17 -28.09 0.33
CA VAL A 514 -5.78 -27.31 1.51
C VAL A 514 -4.75 -28.08 2.31
N LEU A 515 -3.67 -27.41 2.72
CA LEU A 515 -2.59 -27.97 3.51
C LEU A 515 -2.20 -26.98 4.62
N CYS A 516 -2.05 -27.47 5.85
CA CYS A 516 -1.63 -26.64 6.98
C CYS A 516 -0.18 -26.96 7.36
N TYR A 517 0.62 -25.93 7.59
CA TYR A 517 2.03 -26.01 7.95
C TYR A 517 2.31 -25.21 9.21
N ASN A 518 3.46 -25.51 9.86
CA ASN A 518 3.99 -24.75 11.00
C ASN A 518 2.96 -24.55 12.13
N MET A 519 2.07 -25.54 12.31
CA MET A 519 0.99 -25.47 13.29
C MET A 519 1.56 -25.59 14.71
N ILE A 520 1.45 -24.50 15.47
CA ILE A 520 2.00 -24.37 16.83
C ILE A 520 0.95 -23.83 17.81
N HIS A 521 1.15 -24.14 19.09
CA HIS A 521 0.45 -23.45 20.18
C HIS A 521 0.87 -21.98 20.20
N GLY A 522 -0.09 -21.08 20.26
CA GLY A 522 0.13 -19.65 20.42
C GLY A 522 -0.82 -19.03 21.44
N LYS A 523 -0.76 -17.71 21.51
CA LYS A 523 -1.73 -16.90 22.23
C LYS A 523 -2.25 -15.80 21.32
N ARG A 524 -3.53 -15.50 21.46
CA ARG A 524 -4.15 -14.25 20.98
C ARG A 524 -3.53 -13.05 21.69
N SER A 525 -3.64 -11.87 21.12
CA SER A 525 -3.28 -10.62 21.83
C SER A 525 -4.20 -10.33 23.04
N SER A 526 -5.36 -11.00 23.14
CA SER A 526 -6.21 -11.07 24.33
C SER A 526 -5.67 -11.99 25.45
N GLY A 527 -4.54 -12.68 25.21
CA GLY A 527 -3.94 -13.65 26.14
C GLY A 527 -4.56 -15.04 26.11
N LYS A 528 -5.75 -15.23 25.49
CA LYS A 528 -6.38 -16.55 25.30
C LYS A 528 -5.49 -17.44 24.43
N SER A 529 -5.46 -18.75 24.72
CA SER A 529 -4.72 -19.72 23.91
C SER A 529 -5.44 -20.00 22.59
N ASP A 530 -4.67 -20.16 21.52
CA ASP A 530 -5.15 -20.48 20.18
C ASP A 530 -4.01 -21.17 19.39
N ILE A 531 -4.24 -21.50 18.13
CA ILE A 531 -3.23 -22.02 17.22
C ILE A 531 -2.81 -20.93 16.23
N LEU A 532 -1.51 -20.94 15.93
CA LEU A 532 -0.89 -20.20 14.84
C LEU A 532 -0.45 -21.20 13.78
N ALA A 533 -0.66 -20.90 12.50
CA ALA A 533 -0.39 -21.81 11.39
C ALA A 533 -0.32 -21.06 10.05
N GLU A 534 0.29 -21.72 9.06
CA GLU A 534 0.21 -21.35 7.66
C GLU A 534 -0.79 -22.27 6.93
N ILE A 535 -1.82 -21.72 6.29
CA ILE A 535 -2.81 -22.48 5.51
C ILE A 535 -2.58 -22.19 4.02
N LYS A 536 -2.06 -23.19 3.29
CA LYS A 536 -1.91 -23.13 1.83
C LYS A 536 -3.17 -23.66 1.16
N ILE A 537 -3.77 -22.84 0.31
CA ILE A 537 -5.00 -23.14 -0.43
C ILE A 537 -4.68 -23.10 -1.92
N THR A 538 -4.76 -24.24 -2.59
CA THR A 538 -4.48 -24.39 -4.02
C THR A 538 -5.77 -24.73 -4.76
N TYR A 539 -6.07 -23.94 -5.79
CA TYR A 539 -7.21 -24.09 -6.68
C TYR A 539 -6.74 -24.58 -8.04
N THR A 540 -7.46 -25.53 -8.63
CA THR A 540 -7.21 -26.00 -10.01
C THR A 540 -8.39 -25.65 -10.90
N PHE A 541 -8.13 -25.01 -12.03
CA PHE A 541 -9.14 -24.75 -13.07
C PHE A 541 -8.49 -24.81 -14.46
N ASN A 542 -9.11 -25.52 -15.40
CA ASN A 542 -8.58 -25.73 -16.76
C ASN A 542 -7.08 -26.10 -16.79
N ARG A 543 -6.69 -27.05 -15.92
CA ARG A 543 -5.32 -27.56 -15.70
C ARG A 543 -4.29 -26.54 -15.16
N VAL A 544 -4.69 -25.29 -14.93
CA VAL A 544 -3.83 -24.31 -14.25
C VAL A 544 -4.06 -24.41 -12.74
N CYS A 545 -2.98 -24.41 -11.97
CA CYS A 545 -3.02 -24.31 -10.51
C CYS A 545 -2.65 -22.88 -10.08
N ASN A 546 -3.49 -22.29 -9.24
CA ASN A 546 -3.26 -21.02 -8.57
C ASN A 546 -3.61 -21.17 -7.08
N GLY A 547 -3.33 -20.18 -6.25
CA GLY A 547 -3.55 -20.33 -4.82
C GLY A 547 -2.82 -19.33 -3.95
N LEU A 548 -3.18 -19.34 -2.67
CA LEU A 548 -2.65 -18.42 -1.66
C LEU A 548 -2.15 -19.17 -0.42
N SER A 549 -1.30 -18.51 0.34
CA SER A 549 -0.93 -18.89 1.69
C SER A 549 -1.50 -17.85 2.66
N LEU A 550 -2.37 -18.30 3.57
CA LEU A 550 -2.86 -17.53 4.70
C LEU A 550 -1.98 -17.84 5.91
N ASN A 551 -1.11 -16.90 6.27
CA ASN A 551 -0.26 -17.01 7.45
C ASN A 551 -0.92 -16.29 8.64
N ILE A 552 -1.12 -17.01 9.73
CA ILE A 552 -1.72 -16.50 10.97
C ILE A 552 -0.64 -16.60 12.07
N SER A 553 -0.13 -15.45 12.48
CA SER A 553 0.95 -15.30 13.46
C SER A 553 0.47 -14.52 14.68
N HIS A 554 1.34 -14.26 15.66
CA HIS A 554 0.94 -13.55 16.87
C HIS A 554 0.61 -12.09 16.56
N GLY A 555 -0.68 -11.75 16.58
CA GLY A 555 -1.18 -10.38 16.39
C GLY A 555 -1.52 -10.01 14.93
N HIS A 556 -1.08 -10.79 13.95
CA HIS A 556 -1.17 -10.47 12.51
C HIS A 556 -1.73 -11.63 11.69
N GLY A 557 -2.35 -11.28 10.55
CA GLY A 557 -2.72 -12.21 9.49
C GLY A 557 -2.22 -11.65 8.16
N HIS A 558 -1.63 -12.48 7.32
CA HIS A 558 -1.01 -12.08 6.05
C HIS A 558 -1.37 -13.06 4.92
N LEU A 559 -1.50 -12.54 3.70
CA LEU A 559 -1.70 -13.30 2.47
C LEU A 559 -0.51 -13.16 1.53
N SER A 560 -0.07 -14.28 0.96
CA SER A 560 0.84 -14.31 -0.20
C SER A 560 0.28 -15.25 -1.26
N LEU A 561 0.62 -15.05 -2.52
CA LEU A 561 0.37 -16.07 -3.54
C LEU A 561 1.37 -17.22 -3.38
N LEU A 562 0.92 -18.42 -3.75
CA LEU A 562 1.81 -19.56 -3.87
C LEU A 562 2.57 -19.46 -5.20
N PRO A 563 3.91 -19.61 -5.21
CA PRO A 563 4.67 -19.62 -6.45
C PRO A 563 4.39 -20.92 -7.23
N PHE A 564 3.66 -20.81 -8.34
CA PHE A 564 3.48 -21.92 -9.29
C PHE A 564 4.46 -21.78 -10.45
N LEU A 565 5.27 -22.81 -10.66
CA LEU A 565 6.31 -22.86 -11.70
C LEU A 565 5.74 -22.88 -13.13
N ASP A 566 4.44 -23.15 -13.30
CA ASP A 566 3.78 -23.32 -14.59
C ASP A 566 3.22 -22.02 -15.21
N ALA A 567 3.69 -20.85 -14.76
CA ALA A 567 3.55 -19.58 -15.49
C ALA A 567 4.49 -19.54 -16.72
N ASN A 568 4.41 -20.57 -17.57
CA ASN A 568 5.10 -20.62 -18.86
C ASN A 568 4.56 -19.49 -19.74
N SER A 569 5.36 -18.43 -19.90
CA SER A 569 5.09 -17.28 -20.78
C SER A 569 4.79 -17.68 -22.23
N ALA A 570 5.16 -18.89 -22.64
CA ALA A 570 4.87 -19.52 -23.92
C ALA A 570 3.37 -19.64 -24.30
N GLN A 571 2.41 -19.34 -23.40
CA GLN A 571 0.98 -19.30 -23.75
C GLN A 571 0.47 -17.91 -24.21
N ILE A 572 1.27 -16.84 -24.08
CA ILE A 572 0.97 -15.58 -24.77
C ILE A 572 1.42 -15.74 -26.23
N LYS A 573 0.56 -16.34 -27.06
CA LYS A 573 0.70 -16.21 -28.51
C LYS A 573 0.30 -14.80 -28.89
N GLU A 574 1.27 -13.99 -29.31
CA GLU A 574 1.00 -12.81 -30.12
C GLU A 574 0.16 -13.24 -31.33
N ARG A 575 -1.05 -12.69 -31.43
CA ARG A 575 -1.74 -12.59 -32.72
C ARG A 575 -1.26 -11.29 -33.35
N CYS A 576 -0.25 -11.40 -34.19
CA CYS A 576 0.06 -10.39 -35.21
C CYS A 576 -1.11 -10.27 -36.20
#